data_AF-A0A4U0XP94-F1
#
_entry.id   AF-A0A4U0XP94-F1
#
_cell.length_a   1.000
_cell.length_b   1.000
_cell.length_c   1.000
_cell.angle_alpha   90.00
_cell.angle_beta   90.00
_cell.angle_gamma   90.00
#
_symmetry.space_group_name_H-M   'P 1'
#
loop_
_entity.id
_entity.type
_entity.pdbx_description
1 polymer ?
#
loop_
_entity_poly.entity_id
_entity_poly.type
_entity_poly.pdbx_seq_one_letter_code
_entity_poly.pdbx_strand_id
1 'polypeptide(L)'
;MKFPSLALGLLAANLVSARPAVTIPTLEEAAAEIEKRQSSVVTTTGASGTAIYPRLEVRQMFNTKPNQWTLLILAMQAFQAQPQSSATSYYQIAGIHGVPRQNYNGVGQCSTCSDADGYCTHDSVLFPGWHRAYMALFEQQFLSVVNQIAASYPSSQQAAMKGAASTMRFPFWDWAARPAPNLPTFPNIVSQKMVTVNGPSGSTTIINPLFRHDFADPSQMYYSPFVNWQVTLRYPNSDANTASSVESSATSAFDSIRPSMQDQVYQLFSTCSDYLHFSNDDAGSSTTSCSNSLEGIHNTIHTTAGGPGTNTISGGHMTYLATAAFDPVFWLHHCNVDRLFAMWQTQYPNSYGASQAAPHDSWTIASGSTQNADSPLEPFYKDTNGNFWTTNQVKNWNTTFHYTYPEFSDSDGSKRAIASYINKLYGPSATATAGSSKRTAGPEPVAAAEAMATPAPVLDSRASSPLQAANGSLFQYVANIQTPRYALNGSYYVFLFNGEPASELPSEWITDAHLIGPMGVLAQAKQTSHDLIAGGSVPLTRSMTTAVNAGGLSDLSEAAAVPYLKDNLRWRVAGPNGTEVDPGSIVGFEIAVFASTAAPPPDQYELPEWSAFIPLVDITVDKSGGANSTANATAVA
;
A
#
# COMPACT_ATOMS: atom_id res chain seq x y z
N MET A 1 67.26 50.16 -58.93
CA MET A 1 67.97 48.86 -59.06
C MET A 1 68.12 48.23 -57.69
N LYS A 2 67.84 46.93 -57.60
CA LYS A 2 68.12 45.94 -56.52
C LYS A 2 67.11 45.79 -55.35
N PHE A 3 66.40 44.65 -55.43
CA PHE A 3 65.69 43.79 -54.46
C PHE A 3 66.49 43.43 -53.16
N PRO A 4 66.00 42.58 -52.20
CA PRO A 4 64.69 41.92 -51.94
C PRO A 4 64.23 42.05 -50.44
N SER A 5 63.03 41.64 -49.98
CA SER A 5 62.66 40.25 -49.61
C SER A 5 61.15 40.04 -49.49
N LEU A 6 60.65 38.95 -50.08
CA LEU A 6 59.31 38.39 -49.88
C LEU A 6 59.45 37.15 -48.98
N ALA A 7 58.63 37.07 -47.93
CA ALA A 7 58.35 35.83 -47.22
C ALA A 7 56.86 35.51 -47.38
N LEU A 8 56.58 34.36 -48.00
CA LEU A 8 55.26 33.75 -48.14
C LEU A 8 54.79 33.20 -46.78
N GLY A 9 53.59 33.56 -46.36
CA GLY A 9 52.85 32.89 -45.29
C GLY A 9 51.51 32.39 -45.82
N LEU A 10 51.34 31.06 -45.88
CA LEU A 10 50.09 30.39 -46.22
C LEU A 10 49.01 30.70 -45.15
N LEU A 11 47.84 31.17 -45.58
CA LEU A 11 46.61 31.12 -44.77
C LEU A 11 45.82 29.86 -45.17
N ALA A 12 45.72 28.90 -44.25
CA ALA A 12 44.72 27.83 -44.31
C ALA A 12 43.47 28.30 -43.58
N ALA A 13 42.36 28.50 -44.31
CA ALA A 13 41.06 28.82 -43.74
C ALA A 13 40.36 27.53 -43.27
N ASN A 14 40.34 27.30 -41.95
CA ASN A 14 39.41 26.35 -41.34
C ASN A 14 38.10 27.07 -41.03
N LEU A 15 37.11 26.90 -41.91
CA LEU A 15 35.71 27.24 -41.63
C LEU A 15 35.12 26.15 -40.72
N VAL A 16 35.21 26.37 -39.41
CA VAL A 16 34.40 25.63 -38.43
C VAL A 16 32.99 26.21 -38.48
N SER A 17 32.07 25.47 -39.09
CA SER A 17 30.64 25.70 -38.96
C SER A 17 30.26 25.51 -37.48
N ALA A 18 30.06 26.61 -36.75
CA ALA A 18 29.43 26.58 -35.44
C ALA A 18 27.99 26.10 -35.61
N ARG A 19 27.74 24.82 -35.30
CA ARG A 19 26.37 24.35 -35.06
C ARG A 19 25.87 25.06 -33.80
N PRO A 20 24.61 25.54 -33.76
CA PRO A 20 24.04 25.96 -32.49
C PRO A 20 24.04 24.74 -31.58
N ALA A 21 24.79 24.81 -30.48
CA ALA A 21 24.61 23.87 -29.39
C ALA A 21 23.18 24.10 -28.88
N VAL A 22 22.30 23.13 -29.09
CA VAL A 22 21.05 23.06 -28.34
C VAL A 22 21.47 22.77 -26.91
N THR A 23 21.47 23.81 -26.07
CA THR A 23 21.67 23.68 -24.64
C THR A 23 20.48 22.90 -24.09
N ILE A 24 20.72 21.68 -23.63
CA ILE A 24 19.77 20.96 -22.78
C ILE A 24 19.78 21.73 -21.46
N PRO A 25 18.65 22.24 -20.97
CA PRO A 25 18.60 22.89 -19.67
C PRO A 25 19.20 21.95 -18.62
N THR A 26 20.06 22.47 -17.77
CA THR A 26 20.50 21.68 -16.61
C THR A 26 19.27 21.34 -15.75
N LEU A 27 19.35 20.27 -14.95
CA LEU A 27 18.28 19.90 -14.02
C LEU A 27 17.90 21.07 -13.09
N GLU A 28 18.84 21.96 -12.78
CA GLU A 28 18.63 23.23 -12.06
C GLU A 28 17.82 24.25 -12.87
N GLU A 29 18.11 24.41 -14.17
CA GLU A 29 17.40 25.36 -15.03
C GLU A 29 15.94 24.94 -15.28
N ALA A 30 15.68 23.64 -15.35
CA ALA A 30 14.31 23.10 -15.41
C ALA A 30 13.55 23.30 -14.09
N ALA A 31 14.22 23.17 -12.94
CA ALA A 31 13.65 23.47 -11.63
C ALA A 31 13.35 24.96 -11.45
N ALA A 32 14.21 25.85 -11.96
CA ALA A 32 14.05 27.29 -11.86
C ALA A 32 12.88 27.84 -12.71
N GLU A 33 12.54 27.21 -13.85
CA GLU A 33 11.35 27.54 -14.64
C GLU A 33 10.03 27.22 -13.91
N ILE A 34 10.03 26.18 -13.06
CA ILE A 34 8.87 25.80 -12.23
C ILE A 34 8.69 26.82 -11.09
N GLU A 35 9.79 27.25 -10.46
CA GLU A 35 9.79 28.21 -9.34
C GLU A 35 9.27 29.60 -9.77
N LYS A 36 9.59 30.05 -10.99
CA LYS A 36 9.09 31.33 -11.55
C LYS A 36 7.57 31.39 -11.77
N ARG A 37 6.83 30.29 -11.65
CA ARG A 37 5.36 30.24 -11.76
C ARG A 37 4.63 30.15 -10.40
N GLN A 38 5.36 30.10 -9.28
CA GLN A 38 4.84 29.82 -7.93
C GLN A 38 4.20 31.01 -7.18
N SER A 39 3.63 32.00 -7.87
CA SER A 39 2.70 32.95 -7.23
C SER A 39 1.26 32.42 -7.13
N SER A 40 1.01 31.19 -7.60
CA SER A 40 -0.32 30.58 -7.69
C SER A 40 -0.40 29.26 -6.92
N VAL A 41 -1.55 29.04 -6.29
CA VAL A 41 -1.90 27.80 -5.57
C VAL A 41 -1.71 26.58 -6.49
N VAL A 42 -1.07 25.53 -5.98
CA VAL A 42 -0.96 24.25 -6.69
C VAL A 42 -2.32 23.54 -6.61
N THR A 43 -3.03 23.45 -7.74
CA THR A 43 -4.30 22.73 -7.83
C THR A 43 -4.08 21.25 -8.12
N THR A 44 -4.75 20.37 -7.40
CA THR A 44 -4.78 18.92 -7.65
C THR A 44 -5.81 18.63 -8.74
N THR A 45 -5.35 18.34 -9.95
CA THR A 45 -6.19 18.06 -11.13
C THR A 45 -6.01 16.65 -11.68
N GLY A 46 -5.02 15.91 -11.18
CA GLY A 46 -4.66 14.59 -11.73
C GLY A 46 -3.99 14.69 -13.10
N ALA A 47 -4.09 13.64 -13.91
CA ALA A 47 -3.43 13.60 -15.19
C ALA A 47 -4.03 14.60 -16.19
N SER A 48 -3.20 15.30 -16.96
CA SER A 48 -3.64 16.33 -17.91
C SER A 48 -4.53 15.78 -19.04
N GLY A 49 -5.52 16.58 -19.45
CA GLY A 49 -6.47 16.23 -20.52
C GLY A 49 -7.58 15.31 -20.03
N THR A 50 -8.45 14.84 -20.93
CA THR A 50 -9.63 14.03 -20.57
C THR A 50 -9.47 12.54 -20.85
N ALA A 51 -8.35 12.14 -21.45
CA ALA A 51 -8.10 10.75 -21.81
C ALA A 51 -7.78 9.91 -20.57
N ILE A 52 -8.45 8.77 -20.43
CA ILE A 52 -8.32 7.86 -19.29
C ILE A 52 -7.38 6.71 -19.69
N TYR A 53 -6.32 6.52 -18.91
CA TYR A 53 -5.37 5.41 -19.10
C TYR A 53 -5.18 4.63 -17.79
N PRO A 54 -4.85 3.33 -17.86
CA PRO A 54 -4.69 2.51 -16.66
C PRO A 54 -3.36 2.79 -15.95
N ARG A 55 -3.39 2.90 -14.62
CA ARG A 55 -2.25 2.65 -13.74
C ARG A 55 -1.93 1.16 -13.83
N LEU A 56 -0.86 0.80 -14.52
CA LEU A 56 -0.48 -0.60 -14.74
C LEU A 56 0.17 -1.19 -13.48
N GLU A 57 0.09 -2.50 -13.31
CA GLU A 57 0.94 -3.16 -12.30
C GLU A 57 2.41 -2.99 -12.70
N VAL A 58 3.31 -2.78 -11.73
CA VAL A 58 4.70 -2.37 -12.00
C VAL A 58 5.50 -3.39 -12.84
N ARG A 59 5.29 -4.69 -12.63
CA ARG A 59 5.88 -5.76 -13.45
C ARG A 59 5.23 -5.80 -14.83
N GLN A 60 3.92 -5.58 -14.93
CA GLN A 60 3.24 -5.46 -16.23
C GLN A 60 3.82 -4.30 -17.05
N MET A 61 4.03 -3.13 -16.45
CA MET A 61 4.66 -1.98 -17.11
C MET A 61 6.08 -2.34 -17.56
N PHE A 62 6.90 -2.89 -16.67
CA PHE A 62 8.27 -3.31 -16.97
C PHE A 62 8.33 -4.28 -18.17
N ASN A 63 7.47 -5.30 -18.17
CA ASN A 63 7.49 -6.36 -19.18
C ASN A 63 6.90 -5.94 -20.53
N THR A 64 5.92 -5.02 -20.55
CA THR A 64 5.10 -4.79 -21.76
C THR A 64 5.19 -3.36 -22.30
N LYS A 65 5.75 -2.41 -21.55
CA LYS A 65 5.81 -0.98 -21.92
C LYS A 65 7.23 -0.42 -21.73
N PRO A 66 8.24 -0.84 -22.51
CA PRO A 66 9.64 -0.48 -22.29
C PRO A 66 9.91 1.03 -22.31
N ASN A 67 9.23 1.79 -23.18
CA ASN A 67 9.35 3.26 -23.19
C ASN A 67 8.70 3.90 -21.96
N GLN A 68 7.58 3.36 -21.47
CA GLN A 68 6.98 3.83 -20.22
C GLN A 68 7.91 3.48 -19.04
N TRP A 69 8.42 2.25 -18.95
CA TRP A 69 9.39 1.89 -17.92
C TRP A 69 10.62 2.82 -17.91
N THR A 70 11.17 3.12 -19.09
CA THR A 70 12.30 4.05 -19.23
C THR A 70 11.93 5.45 -18.72
N LEU A 71 10.75 5.97 -19.09
CA LEU A 71 10.26 7.25 -18.59
C LEU A 71 10.00 7.25 -17.08
N LEU A 72 9.48 6.16 -16.52
CA LEU A 72 9.25 6.03 -15.08
C LEU A 72 10.56 6.22 -14.32
N ILE A 73 11.59 5.48 -14.71
CA ILE A 73 12.89 5.53 -14.05
C ILE A 73 13.53 6.92 -14.20
N LEU A 74 13.59 7.47 -15.41
CA LEU A 74 14.24 8.77 -15.62
C LEU A 74 13.46 9.92 -14.98
N ALA A 75 12.13 9.88 -15.01
CA ALA A 75 11.30 10.92 -14.41
C ALA A 75 11.30 10.84 -12.88
N MET A 76 11.27 9.65 -12.28
CA MET A 76 11.41 9.51 -10.81
C MET A 76 12.76 10.02 -10.33
N GLN A 77 13.85 9.72 -11.04
CA GLN A 77 15.18 10.26 -10.72
C GLN A 77 15.18 11.79 -10.77
N ALA A 78 14.67 12.38 -11.86
CA ALA A 78 14.62 13.84 -12.02
C ALA A 78 13.67 14.50 -11.00
N PHE A 79 12.56 13.85 -10.65
CA PHE A 79 11.58 14.35 -9.70
C PHE A 79 12.12 14.36 -8.27
N GLN A 80 12.82 13.31 -7.86
CA GLN A 80 13.50 13.22 -6.57
C GLN A 80 14.68 14.20 -6.45
N ALA A 81 15.31 14.57 -7.56
CA ALA A 81 16.42 15.52 -7.59
C ALA A 81 16.00 17.00 -7.56
N GLN A 82 14.70 17.30 -7.59
CA GLN A 82 14.22 18.69 -7.47
C GLN A 82 14.56 19.28 -6.09
N PRO A 83 14.77 20.62 -6.00
CA PRO A 83 15.08 21.26 -4.72
C PRO A 83 14.03 20.97 -3.65
N GLN A 84 14.47 20.61 -2.44
CA GLN A 84 13.59 20.35 -1.28
C GLN A 84 12.73 21.57 -0.89
N SER A 85 13.08 22.78 -1.33
CA SER A 85 12.28 24.00 -1.12
C SER A 85 11.12 24.15 -2.11
N SER A 86 11.13 23.45 -3.25
CA SER A 86 10.10 23.60 -4.28
C SER A 86 8.82 22.89 -3.89
N ALA A 87 7.70 23.61 -3.78
CA ALA A 87 6.40 23.08 -3.36
C ALA A 87 5.88 21.92 -4.24
N THR A 88 6.38 21.76 -5.46
CA THR A 88 6.01 20.65 -6.35
C THR A 88 7.05 19.56 -6.41
N SER A 89 8.09 19.59 -5.57
CA SER A 89 9.14 18.55 -5.51
C SER A 89 8.65 17.27 -4.86
N TYR A 90 9.36 16.17 -5.14
CA TYR A 90 9.13 14.89 -4.47
C TYR A 90 9.17 15.05 -2.94
N TYR A 91 10.17 15.77 -2.43
CA TYR A 91 10.36 16.01 -0.99
C TYR A 91 9.17 16.79 -0.37
N GLN A 92 8.75 17.89 -1.00
CA GLN A 92 7.64 18.69 -0.46
C GLN A 92 6.31 17.94 -0.53
N ILE A 93 6.07 17.18 -1.60
CA ILE A 93 4.86 16.35 -1.71
C ILE A 93 4.91 15.21 -0.71
N ALA A 94 6.02 14.48 -0.57
CA ALA A 94 6.18 13.44 0.45
C ALA A 94 5.99 14.00 1.88
N GLY A 95 6.51 15.20 2.14
CA GLY A 95 6.36 15.89 3.42
C GLY A 95 4.94 16.35 3.77
N ILE A 96 3.96 16.27 2.87
CA ILE A 96 2.54 16.48 3.21
C ILE A 96 2.05 15.40 4.17
N HIS A 97 2.54 14.16 4.02
CA HIS A 97 2.09 13.02 4.80
C HIS A 97 2.42 13.18 6.30
N GLY A 98 3.61 13.68 6.61
CA GLY A 98 4.13 13.74 7.97
C GLY A 98 5.16 14.85 8.13
N VAL A 99 6.35 14.49 8.61
CA VAL A 99 7.45 15.46 8.77
C VAL A 99 7.87 16.03 7.41
N PRO A 100 8.30 17.31 7.32
CA PRO A 100 8.93 18.12 8.37
C PRO A 100 8.01 19.02 9.21
N ARG A 101 6.71 18.74 9.35
CA ARG A 101 5.75 19.56 10.12
C ARG A 101 5.68 20.99 9.59
N GLN A 102 5.33 21.10 8.31
CA GLN A 102 5.27 22.38 7.61
C GLN A 102 3.96 22.58 6.88
N ASN A 103 3.58 23.85 6.71
CA ASN A 103 2.44 24.22 5.90
C ASN A 103 2.70 23.91 4.42
N TYR A 104 1.68 23.42 3.74
CA TYR A 104 1.75 23.15 2.31
C TYR A 104 0.76 24.04 1.56
N ASN A 105 1.22 24.70 0.50
CA ASN A 105 0.35 25.42 -0.42
C ASN A 105 -0.56 26.48 0.27
N GLY A 106 -0.04 27.12 1.32
CA GLY A 106 -0.77 28.12 2.10
C GLY A 106 -1.82 27.56 3.07
N VAL A 107 -2.01 26.24 3.15
CA VAL A 107 -2.87 25.60 4.15
C VAL A 107 -2.08 25.50 5.46
N GLY A 108 -2.66 26.02 6.54
CA GLY A 108 -2.01 26.14 7.84
C GLY A 108 -2.41 25.05 8.82
N GLN A 109 -1.57 24.78 9.82
CA GLN A 109 -1.93 23.91 10.93
C GLN A 109 -3.17 24.47 11.66
N CYS A 110 -4.11 23.59 12.02
CA CYS A 110 -5.25 23.97 12.83
C CYS A 110 -4.79 24.42 14.23
N SER A 111 -5.50 25.39 14.84
CA SER A 111 -5.06 26.03 16.09
C SER A 111 -4.92 25.09 17.29
N THR A 112 -5.55 23.92 17.26
CA THR A 112 -5.53 22.91 18.33
C THR A 112 -4.74 21.66 17.95
N CYS A 113 -4.16 21.59 16.75
CA CYS A 113 -3.56 20.38 16.19
C CYS A 113 -2.05 20.28 16.46
N SER A 114 -1.56 20.77 17.61
CA SER A 114 -0.11 20.99 17.86
C SER A 114 0.74 19.73 17.81
N ASP A 115 0.14 18.57 18.05
CA ASP A 115 0.83 17.27 18.14
C ASP A 115 0.84 16.50 16.81
N ALA A 116 0.23 17.04 15.75
CA ALA A 116 0.20 16.42 14.43
C ALA A 116 1.56 16.49 13.73
N ASP A 117 1.98 15.37 13.12
CA ASP A 117 3.18 15.34 12.29
C ASP A 117 2.92 15.87 10.87
N GLY A 118 1.73 15.68 10.31
CA GLY A 118 1.38 16.07 8.94
C GLY A 118 -0.11 15.91 8.64
N TYR A 119 -0.47 16.03 7.36
CA TYR A 119 -1.86 16.15 6.90
C TYR A 119 -2.60 14.82 6.77
N CYS A 120 -1.86 13.70 6.72
CA CYS A 120 -2.46 12.41 6.37
C CYS A 120 -3.59 12.04 7.33
N THR A 121 -4.69 11.56 6.77
CA THR A 121 -5.83 11.06 7.55
C THR A 121 -5.68 9.55 7.74
N HIS A 122 -5.32 9.14 8.95
CA HIS A 122 -5.32 7.76 9.41
C HIS A 122 -6.39 7.59 10.48
N ASP A 123 -6.81 6.35 10.73
CA ASP A 123 -7.91 6.00 11.63
C ASP A 123 -9.21 6.75 11.26
N SER A 124 -9.38 7.06 9.97
CA SER A 124 -10.32 8.07 9.48
C SER A 124 -11.14 7.59 8.30
N VAL A 125 -12.45 7.88 8.28
CA VAL A 125 -13.29 7.74 7.08
C VAL A 125 -12.75 8.47 5.85
N LEU A 126 -11.86 9.45 6.04
CA LEU A 126 -11.20 10.17 4.96
C LEU A 126 -10.01 9.40 4.38
N PHE A 127 -9.47 8.37 5.06
CA PHE A 127 -8.27 7.63 4.65
C PHE A 127 -8.26 7.27 3.15
N PRO A 128 -9.28 6.60 2.58
CA PRO A 128 -9.25 6.22 1.17
C PRO A 128 -9.32 7.45 0.23
N GLY A 129 -10.16 8.43 0.55
CA GLY A 129 -10.38 9.63 -0.27
C GLY A 129 -9.18 10.57 -0.27
N TRP A 130 -8.59 10.79 0.91
CA TRP A 130 -7.42 11.64 1.10
C TRP A 130 -6.21 11.08 0.34
N HIS A 131 -5.91 9.78 0.50
CA HIS A 131 -4.79 9.14 -0.19
C HIS A 131 -5.01 9.06 -1.71
N ARG A 132 -6.25 8.97 -2.19
CA ARG A 132 -6.58 9.12 -3.62
C ARG A 132 -6.22 10.51 -4.16
N ALA A 133 -6.61 11.58 -3.46
CA ALA A 133 -6.27 12.94 -3.86
C ALA A 133 -4.75 13.20 -3.75
N TYR A 134 -4.10 12.59 -2.75
CA TYR A 134 -2.65 12.65 -2.58
C TYR A 134 -1.90 11.98 -3.74
N MET A 135 -2.31 10.78 -4.12
CA MET A 135 -1.80 10.08 -5.31
C MET A 135 -2.01 10.89 -6.59
N ALA A 136 -3.15 11.60 -6.72
CA ALA A 136 -3.39 12.46 -7.88
C ALA A 136 -2.44 13.67 -7.94
N LEU A 137 -2.15 14.31 -6.80
CA LEU A 137 -1.16 15.40 -6.73
C LEU A 137 0.25 14.90 -7.06
N PHE A 138 0.64 13.75 -6.53
CA PHE A 138 1.94 13.15 -6.85
C PHE A 138 2.05 12.81 -8.33
N GLU A 139 1.04 12.13 -8.88
CA GLU A 139 1.02 11.67 -10.26
C GLU A 139 1.05 12.84 -11.25
N GLN A 140 0.32 13.94 -11.01
CA GLN A 140 0.34 15.09 -11.93
C GLN A 140 1.72 15.76 -12.00
N GLN A 141 2.44 15.87 -10.87
CA GLN A 141 3.78 16.46 -10.86
C GLN A 141 4.79 15.51 -11.50
N PHE A 142 4.70 14.21 -11.20
CA PHE A 142 5.47 13.18 -11.87
C PHE A 142 5.26 13.20 -13.40
N LEU A 143 4.01 13.26 -13.88
CA LEU A 143 3.70 13.31 -15.32
C LEU A 143 4.21 14.59 -15.99
N SER A 144 4.28 15.72 -15.28
CA SER A 144 4.95 16.94 -15.77
C SER A 144 6.42 16.65 -16.09
N VAL A 145 7.14 16.00 -15.18
CA VAL A 145 8.54 15.58 -15.39
C VAL A 145 8.67 14.55 -16.51
N VAL A 146 7.76 13.57 -16.59
CA VAL A 146 7.71 12.58 -17.69
C VAL A 146 7.65 13.26 -19.06
N ASN A 147 6.79 14.28 -19.20
CA ASN A 147 6.64 15.00 -20.47
C ASN A 147 7.89 15.80 -20.84
N GLN A 148 8.58 16.38 -19.85
CA GLN A 148 9.86 17.08 -20.06
C GLN A 148 10.94 16.12 -20.55
N ILE A 149 11.09 14.96 -19.88
CA ILE A 149 12.05 13.92 -20.28
C ILE A 149 11.71 13.37 -21.67
N ALA A 150 10.44 13.09 -21.96
CA ALA A 150 10.03 12.62 -23.29
C ALA A 150 10.36 13.64 -24.40
N ALA A 151 10.26 14.95 -24.10
CA ALA A 151 10.60 16.01 -25.02
C ALA A 151 12.11 16.19 -25.23
N SER A 152 12.96 15.78 -24.30
CA SER A 152 14.42 15.94 -24.42
C SER A 152 15.09 14.86 -25.30
N TYR A 153 14.36 13.81 -25.68
CA TYR A 153 14.89 12.79 -26.60
C TYR A 153 15.20 13.35 -27.99
N PRO A 154 16.23 12.82 -28.68
CA PRO A 154 16.53 13.16 -30.07
C PRO A 154 15.31 12.97 -30.99
N SER A 155 15.23 13.75 -32.06
CA SER A 155 14.07 13.75 -32.97
C SER A 155 13.68 12.36 -33.50
N SER A 156 14.64 11.45 -33.66
CA SER A 156 14.40 10.07 -34.10
C SER A 156 13.62 9.20 -33.10
N GLN A 157 13.64 9.55 -31.81
CA GLN A 157 12.97 8.80 -30.73
C GLN A 157 11.84 9.60 -30.08
N GLN A 158 11.82 10.92 -30.24
CA GLN A 158 10.92 11.84 -29.55
C GLN A 158 9.44 11.47 -29.74
N ALA A 159 9.02 11.05 -30.94
CA ALA A 159 7.64 10.66 -31.21
C ALA A 159 7.21 9.43 -30.38
N ALA A 160 8.07 8.41 -30.28
CA ALA A 160 7.79 7.20 -29.50
C ALA A 160 7.75 7.49 -27.99
N MET A 161 8.64 8.36 -27.50
CA MET A 161 8.69 8.75 -26.09
C MET A 161 7.49 9.63 -25.70
N LYS A 162 7.13 10.62 -26.54
CA LYS A 162 5.91 11.42 -26.32
C LYS A 162 4.64 10.57 -26.40
N GLY A 163 4.59 9.60 -27.31
CA GLY A 163 3.49 8.62 -27.37
C GLY A 163 3.38 7.81 -26.08
N ALA A 164 4.50 7.30 -25.55
CA ALA A 164 4.53 6.58 -24.28
C ALA A 164 4.11 7.47 -23.09
N ALA A 165 4.64 8.70 -23.01
CA ALA A 165 4.28 9.68 -21.99
C ALA A 165 2.78 10.00 -21.97
N SER A 166 2.17 10.18 -23.15
CA SER A 166 0.75 10.55 -23.27
C SER A 166 -0.24 9.49 -22.75
N THR A 167 0.21 8.24 -22.59
CA THR A 167 -0.61 7.10 -22.18
C THR A 167 -0.18 6.50 -20.83
N MET A 168 0.85 7.08 -20.20
CA MET A 168 1.39 6.60 -18.94
C MET A 168 0.55 7.06 -17.75
N ARG A 169 0.44 6.19 -16.76
CA ARG A 169 0.04 6.51 -15.39
C ARG A 169 1.05 5.87 -14.43
N PHE A 170 1.15 6.38 -13.21
CA PHE A 170 2.06 5.84 -12.20
C PHE A 170 1.66 4.40 -11.84
N PRO A 171 2.59 3.42 -11.84
CA PRO A 171 2.21 2.02 -11.64
C PRO A 171 1.81 1.70 -10.19
N PHE A 172 1.05 0.63 -10.00
CA PHE A 172 0.78 0.05 -8.68
C PHE A 172 1.60 -1.21 -8.44
N TRP A 173 1.81 -1.56 -7.16
CA TRP A 173 2.40 -2.84 -6.77
C TRP A 173 1.35 -3.72 -6.07
N ASP A 174 0.95 -4.81 -6.75
CA ASP A 174 0.10 -5.83 -6.14
C ASP A 174 0.93 -6.74 -5.23
N TRP A 175 0.84 -6.49 -3.94
CA TRP A 175 1.52 -7.24 -2.87
C TRP A 175 0.74 -8.47 -2.38
N ALA A 176 -0.54 -8.63 -2.79
CA ALA A 176 -1.38 -9.75 -2.38
C ALA A 176 -1.45 -10.87 -3.44
N ALA A 177 -1.43 -10.50 -4.73
CA ALA A 177 -1.47 -11.48 -5.81
C ALA A 177 -0.19 -12.30 -5.89
N ARG A 178 -0.31 -13.55 -6.36
CA ARG A 178 0.86 -14.39 -6.65
C ARG A 178 1.73 -13.70 -7.72
N PRO A 179 3.04 -13.56 -7.53
CA PRO A 179 3.91 -13.15 -8.63
C PRO A 179 3.96 -14.25 -9.70
N ALA A 180 4.51 -13.93 -10.88
CA ALA A 180 4.80 -14.97 -11.87
C ALA A 180 5.78 -16.02 -11.29
N PRO A 181 5.77 -17.28 -11.77
CA PRO A 181 6.61 -18.34 -11.20
C PRO A 181 8.09 -17.94 -11.09
N ASN A 182 8.70 -18.27 -9.95
CA ASN A 182 10.11 -17.98 -9.62
C ASN A 182 10.46 -16.49 -9.50
N LEU A 183 9.47 -15.59 -9.41
CA LEU A 183 9.70 -14.19 -9.08
C LEU A 183 9.23 -13.89 -7.64
N PRO A 184 9.90 -12.98 -6.92
CA PRO A 184 9.49 -12.59 -5.58
C PRO A 184 8.25 -11.69 -5.57
N THR A 185 7.56 -11.70 -4.42
CA THR A 185 6.43 -10.84 -4.09
C THR A 185 6.86 -9.38 -4.01
N PHE A 186 8.03 -9.09 -3.44
CA PHE A 186 8.63 -7.77 -3.55
C PHE A 186 9.44 -7.67 -4.86
N PRO A 187 9.07 -6.83 -5.84
CA PRO A 187 9.63 -6.92 -7.18
C PRO A 187 11.13 -6.59 -7.23
N ASN A 188 11.94 -7.44 -7.88
CA ASN A 188 13.36 -7.17 -8.13
C ASN A 188 13.61 -5.81 -8.81
N ILE A 189 12.69 -5.39 -9.68
CA ILE A 189 12.77 -4.09 -10.38
C ILE A 189 12.61 -2.89 -9.44
N VAL A 190 12.13 -3.09 -8.21
CA VAL A 190 12.04 -2.09 -7.14
C VAL A 190 13.21 -2.25 -6.16
N SER A 191 13.58 -3.47 -5.79
CA SER A 191 14.62 -3.76 -4.79
C SER A 191 16.07 -3.75 -5.31
N GLN A 192 16.29 -3.78 -6.63
CA GLN A 192 17.64 -3.67 -7.18
C GLN A 192 18.20 -2.24 -7.05
N LYS A 193 19.44 -2.12 -6.58
CA LYS A 193 20.10 -0.83 -6.35
C LYS A 193 20.39 -0.04 -7.63
N MET A 194 20.80 -0.73 -8.70
CA MET A 194 21.17 -0.10 -9.98
C MET A 194 20.20 -0.54 -11.07
N VAL A 195 19.92 0.37 -12.01
CA VAL A 195 19.10 0.10 -13.19
C VAL A 195 19.73 0.73 -14.42
N THR A 196 19.69 0.01 -15.55
CA THR A 196 20.16 0.50 -16.85
C THR A 196 18.97 0.87 -17.71
N VAL A 197 18.97 2.08 -18.26
CA VAL A 197 17.91 2.61 -19.13
C VAL A 197 18.50 3.38 -20.31
N ASN A 198 17.75 3.48 -21.40
CA ASN A 198 18.15 4.23 -22.59
C ASN A 198 17.66 5.67 -22.48
N GLY A 199 18.48 6.57 -21.92
CA GLY A 199 18.17 7.99 -21.79
C GLY A 199 18.30 8.78 -23.10
N PRO A 200 17.96 10.08 -23.06
CA PRO A 200 18.09 10.98 -24.23
C PRO A 200 19.49 11.00 -24.86
N SER A 201 20.54 10.86 -24.03
CA SER A 201 21.94 10.85 -24.44
C SER A 201 22.51 9.45 -24.69
N GLY A 202 21.66 8.41 -24.68
CA GLY A 202 22.05 7.01 -24.81
C GLY A 202 21.89 6.20 -23.53
N SER A 203 22.40 4.97 -23.54
CA SER A 203 22.33 4.05 -22.40
C SER A 203 23.08 4.59 -21.19
N THR A 204 22.45 4.54 -20.02
CA THR A 204 23.03 4.95 -18.74
C THR A 204 22.63 4.00 -17.63
N THR A 205 23.51 3.80 -16.66
CA THR A 205 23.24 3.03 -15.45
C THR A 205 23.24 3.96 -14.26
N ILE A 206 22.11 4.02 -13.55
CA ILE A 206 21.87 4.93 -12.44
C ILE A 206 21.45 4.16 -11.19
N ILE A 207 21.52 4.80 -10.03
CA ILE A 207 20.80 4.30 -8.84
C ILE A 207 19.32 4.26 -9.21
N ASN A 208 18.68 3.12 -8.94
CA ASN A 208 17.27 2.94 -9.20
C ASN A 208 16.46 3.88 -8.28
N PRO A 209 15.71 4.86 -8.81
CA PRO A 209 14.95 5.79 -7.97
C PRO A 209 13.74 5.14 -7.31
N LEU A 210 13.43 3.87 -7.60
CA LEU A 210 12.45 3.08 -6.84
C LEU A 210 13.08 2.34 -5.64
N PHE A 211 14.42 2.26 -5.58
CA PHE A 211 15.15 1.61 -4.49
C PHE A 211 15.14 2.46 -3.23
N ARG A 212 15.36 3.77 -3.36
CA ARG A 212 15.38 4.73 -2.25
C ARG A 212 15.25 6.17 -2.76
N HIS A 213 14.96 7.09 -1.84
CA HIS A 213 15.16 8.53 -2.04
C HIS A 213 16.44 8.97 -1.33
N ASP A 214 17.18 9.91 -1.93
CA ASP A 214 18.38 10.51 -1.37
C ASP A 214 18.04 11.97 -0.99
N PHE A 215 18.10 12.29 0.31
CA PHE A 215 17.85 13.63 0.84
C PHE A 215 19.03 14.55 0.52
N ALA A 216 18.76 15.83 0.24
CA ALA A 216 19.77 16.88 0.28
C ALA A 216 20.11 17.27 1.73
N ASP A 217 19.08 17.35 2.58
CA ASP A 217 19.21 17.58 4.02
C ASP A 217 18.10 16.83 4.78
N PRO A 218 18.45 15.80 5.59
CA PRO A 218 17.49 15.04 6.40
C PRO A 218 17.20 15.67 7.77
N SER A 219 17.84 16.79 8.13
CA SER A 219 17.76 17.38 9.49
C SER A 219 16.33 17.71 9.94
N GLN A 220 15.41 17.90 8.98
CA GLN A 220 14.00 18.20 9.25
C GLN A 220 13.11 16.96 9.44
N MET A 221 13.66 15.74 9.43
CA MET A 221 12.89 14.51 9.66
C MET A 221 12.39 14.33 11.11
N TYR A 222 12.73 15.25 12.01
CA TYR A 222 12.28 15.37 13.41
C TYR A 222 12.69 14.23 14.38
N TYR A 223 12.76 12.99 13.90
CA TYR A 223 12.99 11.79 14.70
C TYR A 223 14.37 11.17 14.42
N SER A 224 15.07 10.74 15.46
CA SER A 224 16.25 9.89 15.32
C SER A 224 15.82 8.45 15.03
N PRO A 225 16.55 7.68 14.19
CA PRO A 225 17.78 8.04 13.47
C PRO A 225 17.57 8.78 12.13
N PHE A 226 16.32 9.00 11.70
CA PHE A 226 15.98 9.58 10.39
C PHE A 226 16.63 10.93 10.11
N VAL A 227 16.81 11.77 11.13
CA VAL A 227 17.52 13.06 11.01
C VAL A 227 18.99 12.94 10.56
N ASN A 228 19.57 11.74 10.64
CA ASN A 228 20.96 11.46 10.27
C ASN A 228 21.08 10.57 9.02
N TRP A 229 19.97 10.01 8.51
CA TRP A 229 19.99 9.14 7.35
C TRP A 229 19.79 9.96 6.07
N GLN A 230 20.86 10.06 5.27
CA GLN A 230 20.84 10.79 4.01
C GLN A 230 19.98 10.10 2.93
N VAL A 231 19.50 8.88 3.19
CA VAL A 231 18.71 8.12 2.23
C VAL A 231 17.59 7.36 2.95
N THR A 232 16.52 7.06 2.24
CA THR A 232 15.50 6.14 2.76
C THR A 232 16.04 4.72 2.84
N LEU A 233 15.65 4.02 3.90
CA LEU A 233 16.14 2.67 4.21
C LEU A 233 14.98 1.71 4.48
N ARG A 234 15.17 0.46 4.09
CA ARG A 234 14.30 -0.70 4.35
C ARG A 234 15.13 -1.78 5.03
N TYR A 235 14.71 -2.28 6.19
CA TYR A 235 15.51 -3.20 7.02
C TYR A 235 16.96 -2.71 7.17
N PRO A 236 17.18 -1.53 7.77
CA PRO A 236 18.52 -0.99 7.94
C PRO A 236 19.42 -1.97 8.71
N ASN A 237 20.70 -2.00 8.38
CA ASN A 237 21.70 -2.84 9.06
C ASN A 237 22.32 -2.19 10.31
N SER A 238 22.06 -0.91 10.55
CA SER A 238 22.52 -0.14 11.72
C SER A 238 21.79 1.21 11.80
N ASP A 239 21.91 1.91 12.93
CA ASP A 239 21.42 3.29 13.10
C ASP A 239 22.49 4.36 12.78
N ALA A 240 23.63 3.95 12.21
CA ALA A 240 24.68 4.88 11.79
C ALA A 240 24.27 5.69 10.54
N ASN A 241 24.91 6.83 10.32
CA ASN A 241 24.72 7.63 9.10
C ASN A 241 25.19 6.92 7.81
N THR A 242 25.95 5.84 7.93
CA THR A 242 26.40 4.96 6.84
C THR A 242 25.51 3.74 6.62
N ALA A 243 24.35 3.67 7.28
CA ALA A 243 23.44 2.54 7.18
C ALA A 243 22.96 2.29 5.74
N SER A 244 22.61 1.03 5.47
CA SER A 244 22.11 0.59 4.17
C SER A 244 20.95 -0.39 4.32
N SER A 245 20.04 -0.41 3.35
CA SER A 245 18.94 -1.37 3.31
C SER A 245 19.45 -2.80 3.16
N VAL A 246 18.76 -3.74 3.83
CA VAL A 246 18.93 -5.19 3.62
C VAL A 246 17.72 -5.71 2.84
N GLU A 247 17.71 -5.48 1.53
CA GLU A 247 16.55 -5.78 0.66
C GLU A 247 16.16 -7.26 0.63
N SER A 248 17.09 -8.18 0.88
CA SER A 248 16.78 -9.61 0.98
C SER A 248 15.83 -9.91 2.13
N SER A 249 15.92 -9.15 3.23
CA SER A 249 15.00 -9.28 4.37
C SER A 249 13.60 -8.81 4.00
N ALA A 250 13.48 -7.65 3.33
CA ALA A 250 12.19 -7.17 2.81
C ALA A 250 11.57 -8.18 1.83
N THR A 251 12.38 -8.70 0.90
CA THR A 251 11.92 -9.69 -0.08
C THR A 251 11.40 -10.96 0.58
N SER A 252 12.16 -11.51 1.53
CA SER A 252 11.80 -12.74 2.25
C SER A 252 10.56 -12.55 3.13
N ALA A 253 10.44 -11.39 3.78
CA ALA A 253 9.27 -11.05 4.58
C ALA A 253 8.01 -10.96 3.71
N PHE A 254 8.07 -10.26 2.58
CA PHE A 254 6.92 -10.18 1.67
C PHE A 254 6.54 -11.54 1.07
N ASP A 255 7.50 -12.39 0.73
CA ASP A 255 7.21 -13.75 0.27
C ASP A 255 6.51 -14.59 1.34
N SER A 256 6.91 -14.41 2.61
CA SER A 256 6.34 -15.14 3.75
C SER A 256 4.91 -14.68 4.06
N ILE A 257 4.63 -13.38 4.00
CA ILE A 257 3.30 -12.85 4.37
C ILE A 257 2.28 -12.85 3.22
N ARG A 258 2.73 -12.92 1.96
CA ARG A 258 1.87 -12.85 0.77
C ARG A 258 0.64 -13.77 0.82
N PRO A 259 0.73 -15.05 1.23
CA PRO A 259 -0.46 -15.89 1.34
C PRO A 259 -1.50 -15.32 2.32
N SER A 260 -1.09 -14.81 3.48
CA SER A 260 -1.99 -14.14 4.42
C SER A 260 -2.60 -12.86 3.83
N MET A 261 -1.79 -12.05 3.16
CA MET A 261 -2.26 -10.84 2.49
C MET A 261 -3.29 -11.13 1.40
N GLN A 262 -3.11 -12.23 0.65
CA GLN A 262 -4.08 -12.72 -0.31
C GLN A 262 -5.43 -13.05 0.36
N ASP A 263 -5.39 -13.82 1.45
CA ASP A 263 -6.57 -14.24 2.20
C ASP A 263 -7.31 -13.02 2.81
N GLN A 264 -6.56 -12.08 3.41
CA GLN A 264 -7.11 -10.85 4.01
C GLN A 264 -7.78 -9.96 2.97
N VAL A 265 -7.16 -9.74 1.80
CA VAL A 265 -7.76 -8.96 0.71
C VAL A 265 -9.03 -9.62 0.16
N TYR A 266 -9.03 -10.95 0.02
CA TYR A 266 -10.22 -11.67 -0.44
C TYR A 266 -11.37 -11.59 0.58
N GLN A 267 -11.06 -11.69 1.87
CA GLN A 267 -12.05 -11.50 2.94
C GLN A 267 -12.60 -10.08 2.93
N LEU A 268 -11.74 -9.05 2.86
CA LEU A 268 -12.15 -7.64 2.75
C LEU A 268 -13.20 -7.46 1.64
N PHE A 269 -12.97 -8.01 0.45
CA PHE A 269 -13.94 -7.89 -0.64
C PHE A 269 -15.23 -8.67 -0.44
N SER A 270 -15.20 -9.81 0.26
CA SER A 270 -16.35 -10.72 0.36
C SER A 270 -17.19 -10.54 1.62
N THR A 271 -16.71 -9.81 2.63
CA THR A 271 -17.41 -9.64 3.91
C THR A 271 -17.58 -8.18 4.34
N CYS A 272 -16.69 -7.26 3.95
CA CYS A 272 -16.78 -5.84 4.30
C CYS A 272 -17.61 -5.06 3.27
N SER A 273 -18.89 -4.87 3.54
CA SER A 273 -19.80 -4.15 2.63
C SER A 273 -20.15 -2.72 3.07
N ASP A 274 -19.76 -2.30 4.27
CA ASP A 274 -20.01 -0.97 4.83
C ASP A 274 -18.74 -0.11 4.78
N TYR A 275 -18.87 1.16 4.40
CA TYR A 275 -17.70 2.03 4.21
C TYR A 275 -17.00 2.38 5.52
N LEU A 276 -17.72 2.58 6.62
CA LEU A 276 -17.13 2.96 7.90
C LEU A 276 -16.11 1.91 8.36
N HIS A 277 -16.50 0.64 8.30
CA HIS A 277 -15.66 -0.51 8.68
C HIS A 277 -14.57 -0.80 7.64
N PHE A 278 -14.86 -0.52 6.38
CA PHE A 278 -13.90 -0.73 5.28
C PHE A 278 -12.79 0.32 5.28
N SER A 279 -13.10 1.58 5.61
CA SER A 279 -12.20 2.71 5.32
C SER A 279 -11.01 2.79 6.26
N ASN A 280 -11.20 2.48 7.54
CA ASN A 280 -10.23 2.75 8.59
C ASN A 280 -10.17 1.59 9.59
N ASP A 281 -9.08 1.48 10.33
CA ASP A 281 -8.88 0.41 11.33
C ASP A 281 -9.24 0.82 12.76
N ASP A 282 -10.08 1.83 12.99
CA ASP A 282 -10.67 2.07 14.31
C ASP A 282 -11.61 0.89 14.67
N ALA A 283 -11.22 0.11 15.67
CA ALA A 283 -11.96 -1.07 16.13
C ALA A 283 -13.35 -0.70 16.67
N GLY A 284 -13.52 0.49 17.24
CA GLY A 284 -14.82 0.99 17.71
C GLY A 284 -15.81 1.19 16.57
N SER A 285 -15.30 1.33 15.35
CA SER A 285 -16.10 1.36 14.15
C SER A 285 -16.40 -0.04 13.61
N SER A 286 -15.62 -1.10 13.91
CA SER A 286 -15.64 -2.39 13.21
C SER A 286 -16.81 -3.35 13.53
N THR A 287 -16.93 -4.45 12.76
CA THR A 287 -17.84 -5.58 13.04
C THR A 287 -17.11 -6.92 12.96
N THR A 288 -17.71 -7.98 13.49
CA THR A 288 -17.11 -9.32 13.44
C THR A 288 -16.75 -9.78 12.03
N SER A 289 -17.63 -9.54 11.06
CA SER A 289 -17.42 -9.86 9.64
C SER A 289 -16.51 -8.88 8.91
N CYS A 290 -16.26 -7.71 9.48
CA CYS A 290 -15.42 -6.67 8.90
C CYS A 290 -14.51 -6.04 9.97
N SER A 291 -13.63 -6.88 10.53
CA SER A 291 -12.66 -6.47 11.55
C SER A 291 -11.32 -6.03 10.97
N ASN A 292 -11.05 -6.30 9.69
CA ASN A 292 -9.84 -5.87 9.00
C ASN A 292 -10.22 -4.98 7.83
N SER A 293 -9.85 -3.72 7.94
CA SER A 293 -10.18 -2.68 6.98
C SER A 293 -9.13 -2.56 5.88
N LEU A 294 -9.38 -1.71 4.90
CA LEU A 294 -8.37 -1.33 3.91
C LEU A 294 -7.12 -0.75 4.59
N GLU A 295 -7.31 0.09 5.61
CA GLU A 295 -6.23 0.71 6.38
C GLU A 295 -5.44 -0.32 7.20
N GLY A 296 -6.11 -1.29 7.84
CA GLY A 296 -5.46 -2.34 8.62
C GLY A 296 -4.54 -3.22 7.77
N ILE A 297 -4.98 -3.61 6.57
CA ILE A 297 -4.13 -4.37 5.64
C ILE A 297 -2.99 -3.49 5.11
N HIS A 298 -3.27 -2.21 4.80
CA HIS A 298 -2.26 -1.22 4.42
C HIS A 298 -1.16 -1.09 5.49
N ASN A 299 -1.53 -1.02 6.77
CA ASN A 299 -0.60 -0.88 7.89
C ASN A 299 0.40 -2.04 7.96
N THR A 300 -0.06 -3.26 7.65
CA THR A 300 0.81 -4.44 7.56
C THR A 300 1.86 -4.33 6.47
N ILE A 301 1.53 -3.73 5.32
CA ILE A 301 2.49 -3.54 4.22
C ILE A 301 3.51 -2.46 4.58
N HIS A 302 3.09 -1.41 5.29
CA HIS A 302 3.99 -0.38 5.81
C HIS A 302 5.04 -0.95 6.75
N THR A 303 4.61 -1.62 7.82
CA THR A 303 5.53 -2.21 8.79
C THR A 303 6.43 -3.25 8.11
N THR A 304 5.90 -4.05 7.16
CA THR A 304 6.69 -5.07 6.46
C THR A 304 7.71 -4.45 5.51
N ALA A 305 7.41 -3.33 4.85
CA ALA A 305 8.36 -2.69 3.95
C ALA A 305 9.57 -2.09 4.69
N GLY A 306 9.34 -1.48 5.86
CA GLY A 306 10.42 -0.89 6.66
C GLY A 306 11.14 -1.91 7.55
N GLY A 307 10.44 -2.96 7.97
CA GLY A 307 10.92 -3.98 8.90
C GLY A 307 10.72 -3.59 10.37
N PRO A 308 10.62 -4.58 11.29
CA PRO A 308 10.29 -4.38 12.71
C PRO A 308 11.41 -3.70 13.54
N GLY A 309 12.62 -3.54 12.98
CA GLY A 309 13.80 -3.17 13.77
C GLY A 309 14.24 -4.28 14.73
N THR A 310 15.23 -3.98 15.56
CA THR A 310 15.74 -4.81 16.66
C THR A 310 15.90 -3.92 17.90
N ASN A 311 16.40 -4.48 19.00
CA ASN A 311 16.68 -3.72 20.21
C ASN A 311 17.82 -2.69 20.06
N THR A 312 18.56 -2.74 18.96
CA THR A 312 19.72 -1.89 18.68
C THR A 312 19.65 -1.17 17.33
N ILE A 313 18.67 -1.51 16.50
CA ILE A 313 18.53 -0.99 15.14
C ILE A 313 17.07 -0.61 14.91
N SER A 314 16.81 0.62 14.53
CA SER A 314 15.46 1.11 14.24
C SER A 314 14.89 0.48 12.96
N GLY A 315 13.56 0.52 12.78
CA GLY A 315 12.94 0.13 11.52
C GLY A 315 13.29 1.10 10.38
N GLY A 316 13.04 0.68 9.14
CA GLY A 316 13.11 1.54 7.96
C GLY A 316 12.01 2.59 7.90
N HIS A 317 12.07 3.50 6.92
CA HIS A 317 11.18 4.67 6.85
C HIS A 317 9.69 4.28 6.74
N MET A 318 9.38 3.21 5.98
CA MET A 318 8.00 2.73 5.81
C MET A 318 7.33 2.24 7.12
N THR A 319 8.11 1.94 8.17
CA THR A 319 7.61 1.53 9.49
C THR A 319 7.07 2.71 10.31
N TYR A 320 7.35 3.96 9.92
CA TYR A 320 6.99 5.15 10.67
C TYR A 320 6.12 6.07 9.83
N LEU A 321 4.89 6.30 10.29
CA LEU A 321 3.88 7.09 9.58
C LEU A 321 4.42 8.47 9.16
N ALA A 322 5.19 9.13 10.03
CA ALA A 322 5.75 10.45 9.77
C ALA A 322 6.71 10.50 8.57
N THR A 323 7.45 9.42 8.27
CA THR A 323 8.53 9.40 7.27
C THR A 323 8.29 8.45 6.09
N ALA A 324 7.23 7.65 6.13
CA ALA A 324 6.98 6.60 5.13
C ALA A 324 6.91 7.12 3.69
N ALA A 325 6.26 8.27 3.46
CA ALA A 325 6.06 8.84 2.12
C ALA A 325 7.34 9.23 1.37
N PHE A 326 8.47 9.32 2.08
CA PHE A 326 9.75 9.57 1.43
C PHE A 326 10.29 8.32 0.72
N ASP A 327 9.96 7.10 1.16
CA ASP A 327 10.38 5.89 0.46
C ASP A 327 9.57 5.74 -0.85
N PRO A 328 10.23 5.56 -2.01
CA PRO A 328 9.53 5.43 -3.29
C PRO A 328 8.50 4.29 -3.36
N VAL A 329 8.64 3.24 -2.54
CA VAL A 329 7.66 2.14 -2.48
C VAL A 329 6.31 2.58 -1.93
N PHE A 330 6.26 3.65 -1.12
CA PHE A 330 5.03 4.26 -0.61
C PHE A 330 4.05 4.51 -1.74
N TRP A 331 4.51 5.14 -2.83
CA TRP A 331 3.67 5.52 -3.95
C TRP A 331 3.17 4.32 -4.75
N LEU A 332 3.97 3.26 -4.89
CA LEU A 332 3.53 2.01 -5.52
C LEU A 332 2.48 1.29 -4.66
N HIS A 333 2.67 1.31 -3.33
CA HIS A 333 1.77 0.74 -2.36
C HIS A 333 0.42 1.48 -2.33
N HIS A 334 0.42 2.80 -2.16
CA HIS A 334 -0.78 3.65 -2.14
C HIS A 334 -1.54 3.66 -3.46
N CYS A 335 -0.84 3.48 -4.59
CA CYS A 335 -1.46 3.25 -5.88
C CYS A 335 -2.28 1.94 -5.92
N ASN A 336 -1.82 0.89 -5.23
CA ASN A 336 -2.57 -0.36 -5.07
C ASN A 336 -3.69 -0.24 -4.04
N VAL A 337 -3.50 0.52 -2.95
CA VAL A 337 -4.57 0.82 -1.97
C VAL A 337 -5.74 1.51 -2.66
N ASP A 338 -5.44 2.52 -3.49
CA ASP A 338 -6.45 3.19 -4.30
C ASP A 338 -7.12 2.27 -5.34
N ARG A 339 -6.38 1.29 -5.89
CA ARG A 339 -6.92 0.24 -6.76
C ARG A 339 -7.93 -0.63 -6.01
N LEU A 340 -7.56 -1.11 -4.83
CA LEU A 340 -8.45 -1.91 -3.99
C LEU A 340 -9.70 -1.11 -3.60
N PHE A 341 -9.56 0.19 -3.31
CA PHE A 341 -10.68 1.07 -3.07
C PHE A 341 -11.61 1.20 -4.28
N ALA A 342 -11.08 1.44 -5.49
CA ALA A 342 -11.86 1.47 -6.73
C ALA A 342 -12.63 0.16 -6.99
N MET A 343 -11.98 -0.99 -6.75
CA MET A 343 -12.63 -2.31 -6.86
C MET A 343 -13.73 -2.48 -5.82
N TRP A 344 -13.52 -2.05 -4.58
CA TRP A 344 -14.51 -2.13 -3.50
C TRP A 344 -15.72 -1.25 -3.79
N GLN A 345 -15.51 0.00 -4.24
CA GLN A 345 -16.58 0.90 -4.67
C GLN A 345 -17.48 0.27 -5.74
N THR A 346 -16.91 -0.59 -6.58
CA THR A 346 -17.64 -1.28 -7.65
C THR A 346 -18.42 -2.48 -7.12
N GLN A 347 -17.92 -3.17 -6.09
CA GLN A 347 -18.66 -4.25 -5.43
C GLN A 347 -19.80 -3.71 -4.56
N TYR A 348 -19.63 -2.54 -3.95
CA TYR A 348 -20.55 -1.93 -2.98
C TYR A 348 -20.91 -0.47 -3.35
N PRO A 349 -21.54 -0.23 -4.51
CA PRO A 349 -21.74 1.12 -5.05
C PRO A 349 -22.65 2.03 -4.21
N ASN A 350 -23.48 1.41 -3.37
CA ASN A 350 -24.47 2.08 -2.51
C ASN A 350 -23.98 2.34 -1.08
N SER A 351 -22.80 1.85 -0.71
CA SER A 351 -22.28 1.93 0.66
C SER A 351 -21.30 3.08 0.87
N TYR A 352 -21.13 3.99 -0.11
CA TYR A 352 -20.04 4.96 -0.12
C TYR A 352 -20.23 6.12 0.86
N GLY A 353 -19.19 6.40 1.65
CA GLY A 353 -19.15 7.51 2.61
C GLY A 353 -19.68 7.12 3.98
N ALA A 354 -19.09 7.71 5.01
CA ALA A 354 -19.48 7.54 6.41
C ALA A 354 -19.18 8.83 7.18
N SER A 355 -19.56 8.87 8.47
CA SER A 355 -19.23 9.96 9.39
C SER A 355 -18.64 9.38 10.66
N GLN A 356 -17.60 10.01 11.18
CA GLN A 356 -16.99 9.69 12.48
C GLN A 356 -16.45 10.95 13.15
N ALA A 357 -16.18 10.88 14.46
CA ALA A 357 -15.30 11.85 15.09
C ALA A 357 -13.84 11.56 14.70
N ALA A 358 -13.02 12.60 14.55
CA ALA A 358 -11.59 12.45 14.36
C ALA A 358 -10.97 11.86 15.64
N PRO A 359 -10.32 10.68 15.59
CA PRO A 359 -9.79 10.04 16.80
C PRO A 359 -8.56 10.78 17.36
N HIS A 360 -7.80 11.43 16.50
CA HIS A 360 -6.63 12.21 16.86
C HIS A 360 -6.46 13.41 15.91
N ASP A 361 -5.51 14.28 16.21
CA ASP A 361 -5.18 15.41 15.36
C ASP A 361 -4.52 14.93 14.06
N SER A 362 -4.90 15.53 12.94
CA SER A 362 -4.04 15.71 11.77
C SER A 362 -3.65 17.18 11.65
N TRP A 363 -2.80 17.55 10.68
CA TRP A 363 -2.36 18.94 10.54
C TRP A 363 -3.51 19.95 10.51
N THR A 364 -4.63 19.58 9.89
CA THR A 364 -5.77 20.48 9.68
C THR A 364 -7.06 20.03 10.34
N ILE A 365 -7.09 18.84 10.94
CA ILE A 365 -8.29 18.26 11.54
C ILE A 365 -8.03 17.99 13.02
N ALA A 366 -8.73 18.72 13.88
CA ALA A 366 -8.63 18.54 15.32
C ALA A 366 -9.32 17.25 15.77
N SER A 367 -8.74 16.57 16.75
CA SER A 367 -9.38 15.47 17.47
C SER A 367 -10.77 15.86 17.98
N GLY A 368 -11.72 14.93 17.89
CA GLY A 368 -13.12 15.12 18.26
C GLY A 368 -13.97 15.87 17.23
N SER A 369 -13.37 16.49 16.20
CA SER A 369 -14.14 17.14 15.13
C SER A 369 -14.84 16.10 14.24
N THR A 370 -16.01 16.44 13.68
CA THR A 370 -16.74 15.54 12.79
C THR A 370 -16.10 15.51 11.40
N GLN A 371 -15.76 14.31 10.94
CA GLN A 371 -15.30 14.02 9.59
C GLN A 371 -16.37 13.22 8.84
N ASN A 372 -16.64 13.56 7.59
CA ASN A 372 -17.57 12.82 6.73
C ASN A 372 -17.18 12.95 5.24
N ALA A 373 -17.98 12.37 4.35
CA ALA A 373 -17.67 12.34 2.92
C ALA A 373 -17.61 13.72 2.22
N ASP A 374 -18.11 14.79 2.86
CA ASP A 374 -18.04 16.18 2.39
C ASP A 374 -17.00 17.03 3.14
N SER A 375 -16.30 16.46 4.11
CA SER A 375 -15.16 17.12 4.75
C SER A 375 -14.05 17.39 3.72
N PRO A 376 -13.33 18.51 3.84
CA PRO A 376 -12.27 18.88 2.91
C PRO A 376 -11.08 17.94 3.04
N LEU A 377 -10.57 17.46 1.91
CA LEU A 377 -9.34 16.68 1.79
C LEU A 377 -8.16 17.64 1.66
N GLU A 378 -7.87 18.35 2.74
CA GLU A 378 -6.77 19.31 2.77
C GLU A 378 -5.41 18.59 2.71
N PRO A 379 -4.39 19.15 2.02
CA PRO A 379 -4.33 20.49 1.44
C PRO A 379 -4.67 20.53 -0.07
N PHE A 380 -5.48 19.60 -0.58
CA PHE A 380 -5.67 19.40 -2.01
C PHE A 380 -6.75 20.31 -2.61
N TYR A 381 -6.35 21.49 -3.08
CA TYR A 381 -7.26 22.39 -3.79
C TYR A 381 -7.72 21.79 -5.13
N LYS A 382 -9.02 21.84 -5.41
CA LYS A 382 -9.59 21.46 -6.71
C LYS A 382 -9.58 22.59 -7.73
N ASP A 383 -9.47 23.83 -7.27
CA ASP A 383 -9.44 25.02 -8.11
C ASP A 383 -8.65 26.17 -7.45
N THR A 384 -8.41 27.23 -8.21
CA THR A 384 -7.68 28.41 -7.75
C THR A 384 -8.52 29.34 -6.87
N ASN A 385 -9.80 29.03 -6.61
CA ASN A 385 -10.67 29.83 -5.75
C ASN A 385 -10.56 29.41 -4.27
N GLY A 386 -9.69 28.45 -3.95
CA GLY A 386 -9.47 27.99 -2.59
C GLY A 386 -10.41 26.86 -2.17
N ASN A 387 -11.09 26.20 -3.10
CA ASN A 387 -11.95 25.06 -2.76
C ASN A 387 -11.12 23.77 -2.68
N PHE A 388 -11.37 22.94 -1.67
CA PHE A 388 -10.75 21.61 -1.53
C PHE A 388 -11.58 20.51 -2.19
N TRP A 389 -10.92 19.40 -2.53
CA TRP A 389 -11.59 18.14 -2.84
C TRP A 389 -12.30 17.59 -1.61
N THR A 390 -13.32 16.75 -1.82
CA THR A 390 -13.98 15.95 -0.78
C THR A 390 -14.01 14.48 -1.20
N THR A 391 -14.21 13.56 -0.26
CA THR A 391 -14.35 12.12 -0.56
C THR A 391 -15.45 11.88 -1.61
N ASN A 392 -16.60 12.54 -1.50
CA ASN A 392 -17.68 12.48 -2.48
C ASN A 392 -17.25 12.92 -3.89
N GLN A 393 -16.41 13.96 -4.00
CA GLN A 393 -15.97 14.50 -5.30
C GLN A 393 -14.90 13.64 -5.97
N VAL A 394 -14.13 12.87 -5.20
CA VAL A 394 -13.13 11.92 -5.71
C VAL A 394 -13.65 10.48 -5.84
N LYS A 395 -14.96 10.27 -5.60
CA LYS A 395 -15.63 8.97 -5.82
C LYS A 395 -15.45 8.47 -7.25
N ASN A 396 -15.59 9.35 -8.25
CA ASN A 396 -15.44 9.03 -9.67
C ASN A 396 -14.01 9.34 -10.15
N TRP A 397 -13.04 8.61 -9.61
CA TRP A 397 -11.60 8.84 -9.83
C TRP A 397 -11.21 8.97 -11.30
N ASN A 398 -11.87 8.21 -12.19
CA ASN A 398 -11.56 8.18 -13.61
C ASN A 398 -11.95 9.45 -14.35
N THR A 399 -13.07 10.08 -13.99
CA THR A 399 -13.48 11.37 -14.57
C THR A 399 -12.88 12.55 -13.84
N THR A 400 -12.55 12.39 -12.55
CA THR A 400 -11.98 13.45 -11.71
C THR A 400 -10.48 13.61 -11.93
N PHE A 401 -9.72 12.51 -12.01
CA PHE A 401 -8.26 12.52 -12.09
C PHE A 401 -7.69 11.76 -13.31
N HIS A 402 -8.56 11.30 -14.22
CA HIS A 402 -8.20 10.79 -15.54
C HIS A 402 -7.31 9.54 -15.54
N TYR A 403 -7.48 8.63 -14.57
CA TYR A 403 -6.84 7.31 -14.57
C TYR A 403 -7.85 6.18 -14.35
N THR A 404 -7.44 4.95 -14.64
CA THR A 404 -8.19 3.75 -14.31
C THR A 404 -7.24 2.62 -13.93
N TYR A 405 -7.72 1.37 -13.86
CA TYR A 405 -6.90 0.19 -13.63
C TYR A 405 -7.18 -0.89 -14.69
N PRO A 406 -6.25 -1.84 -14.91
CA PRO A 406 -6.43 -2.92 -15.87
C PRO A 406 -7.75 -3.67 -15.69
N GLU A 407 -8.21 -3.89 -14.46
CA GLU A 407 -9.48 -4.57 -14.17
C GLU A 407 -10.68 -3.88 -14.83
N PHE A 408 -10.63 -2.56 -14.98
CA PHE A 408 -11.68 -1.76 -15.62
C PHE A 408 -11.42 -1.56 -17.11
N SER A 409 -10.18 -1.27 -17.53
CA SER A 409 -9.88 -1.01 -18.93
C SER A 409 -9.88 -2.27 -19.79
N ASP A 410 -9.54 -3.42 -19.19
CA ASP A 410 -9.57 -4.72 -19.84
C ASP A 410 -10.94 -5.40 -19.66
N SER A 411 -11.95 -4.75 -19.09
CA SER A 411 -13.31 -5.32 -19.01
C SER A 411 -14.37 -4.27 -19.31
N ASP A 412 -15.62 -4.57 -19.00
CA ASP A 412 -16.70 -3.57 -18.99
C ASP A 412 -16.75 -2.79 -17.67
N GLY A 413 -15.86 -3.07 -16.71
CA GLY A 413 -15.81 -2.43 -15.40
C GLY A 413 -17.03 -2.74 -14.51
N SER A 414 -17.86 -3.72 -14.88
CA SER A 414 -19.04 -4.09 -14.12
C SER A 414 -18.69 -4.76 -12.80
N LYS A 415 -19.63 -4.72 -11.84
CA LYS A 415 -19.54 -5.49 -10.58
C LYS A 415 -19.15 -6.96 -10.82
N ARG A 416 -19.77 -7.59 -11.82
CA ARG A 416 -19.49 -8.99 -12.21
C ARG A 416 -18.06 -9.17 -12.75
N ALA A 417 -17.59 -8.28 -13.63
CA ALA A 417 -16.23 -8.34 -14.14
C ALA A 417 -15.20 -8.15 -13.02
N ILE A 418 -15.40 -7.18 -12.13
CA ILE A 418 -14.50 -6.92 -11.01
C ILE A 418 -14.51 -8.08 -10.00
N ALA A 419 -15.67 -8.69 -9.71
CA ALA A 419 -15.73 -9.90 -8.89
C ALA A 419 -14.91 -11.04 -9.51
N SER A 420 -14.92 -11.18 -10.85
CA SER A 420 -14.07 -12.16 -11.53
C SER A 420 -12.58 -11.88 -11.38
N TYR A 421 -12.15 -10.63 -11.42
CA TYR A 421 -10.76 -10.28 -11.12
C TYR A 421 -10.39 -10.59 -9.67
N ILE A 422 -11.25 -10.26 -8.71
CA ILE A 422 -11.05 -10.57 -7.29
C ILE A 422 -10.87 -12.07 -7.09
N ASN A 423 -11.76 -12.89 -7.64
CA ASN A 423 -11.68 -14.35 -7.56
C ASN A 423 -10.38 -14.90 -8.19
N LYS A 424 -10.01 -14.40 -9.37
CA LYS A 424 -8.82 -14.87 -10.10
C LYS A 424 -7.51 -14.47 -9.43
N LEU A 425 -7.45 -13.32 -8.75
CA LEU A 425 -6.23 -12.83 -8.11
C LEU A 425 -6.11 -13.29 -6.65
N TYR A 426 -7.22 -13.28 -5.91
CA TYR A 426 -7.20 -13.41 -4.45
C TYR A 426 -8.04 -14.57 -3.92
N GLY A 427 -8.90 -15.17 -4.73
CA GLY A 427 -9.71 -16.31 -4.30
C GLY A 427 -8.88 -17.55 -3.94
N PRO A 428 -9.47 -18.53 -3.22
CA PRO A 428 -8.78 -19.75 -2.79
C PRO A 428 -8.21 -20.58 -3.96
N SER A 429 -8.80 -20.42 -5.16
CA SER A 429 -8.37 -21.04 -6.42
C SER A 429 -7.81 -20.00 -7.40
N ALA A 430 -7.14 -18.95 -6.92
CA ALA A 430 -6.57 -17.89 -7.75
C ALA A 430 -5.72 -18.44 -8.91
N THR A 431 -6.08 -18.05 -10.14
CA THR A 431 -5.43 -18.48 -11.39
C THR A 431 -4.57 -17.39 -12.03
N ALA A 432 -4.75 -16.13 -11.62
CA ALA A 432 -4.03 -14.99 -12.15
C ALA A 432 -2.85 -14.61 -11.25
N THR A 433 -1.81 -14.04 -11.88
CA THR A 433 -0.65 -13.48 -11.19
C THR A 433 -0.69 -11.97 -11.20
N ALA A 434 0.07 -11.32 -10.32
CA ALA A 434 0.34 -9.89 -10.35
C ALA A 434 0.78 -9.47 -11.78
N GLY A 435 0.08 -8.48 -12.34
CA GLY A 435 0.33 -7.95 -13.68
C GLY A 435 -0.19 -8.81 -14.85
N SER A 436 -0.98 -9.85 -14.59
CA SER A 436 -1.69 -10.60 -15.63
C SER A 436 -2.70 -9.72 -16.39
N SER A 437 -2.72 -9.82 -17.73
CA SER A 437 -3.75 -9.23 -18.60
C SER A 437 -4.56 -10.32 -19.29
N LYS A 438 -5.69 -9.99 -19.95
CA LYS A 438 -6.74 -10.87 -20.55
C LYS A 438 -6.36 -12.30 -21.02
N ARG A 439 -5.13 -12.58 -21.44
CA ARG A 439 -4.69 -13.83 -22.05
C ARG A 439 -4.00 -14.85 -21.13
N THR A 440 -3.69 -14.51 -19.87
CA THR A 440 -2.97 -15.44 -18.96
C THR A 440 -3.85 -16.16 -17.94
N ALA A 441 -5.11 -15.75 -17.79
CA ALA A 441 -6.05 -16.42 -16.89
C ALA A 441 -6.81 -17.53 -17.63
N GLY A 442 -6.23 -18.74 -17.67
CA GLY A 442 -6.99 -19.95 -18.00
C GLY A 442 -8.01 -20.25 -16.89
N PRO A 443 -9.22 -20.76 -17.21
CA PRO A 443 -10.19 -21.13 -16.20
C PRO A 443 -9.86 -22.50 -15.58
N GLU A 444 -10.01 -22.62 -14.26
CA GLU A 444 -10.49 -23.84 -13.62
C GLU A 444 -11.83 -23.47 -12.95
N PRO A 445 -12.93 -24.19 -13.25
CA PRO A 445 -14.22 -23.89 -12.67
C PRO A 445 -14.24 -24.30 -11.19
N VAL A 446 -14.56 -23.35 -10.31
CA VAL A 446 -15.21 -23.72 -9.05
C VAL A 446 -16.59 -24.25 -9.49
N ALA A 447 -16.93 -25.48 -9.13
CA ALA A 447 -18.22 -26.05 -9.47
C ALA A 447 -19.32 -25.11 -8.95
N ALA A 448 -20.18 -24.65 -9.86
CA ALA A 448 -21.34 -23.84 -9.56
C ALA A 448 -22.18 -24.54 -8.48
N ALA A 449 -22.33 -23.90 -7.32
CA ALA A 449 -23.33 -24.30 -6.34
C ALA A 449 -24.62 -23.53 -6.60
N GLU A 450 -25.78 -24.18 -6.42
CA GLU A 450 -27.07 -23.52 -6.52
C GLU A 450 -27.17 -22.39 -5.47
N ALA A 451 -27.66 -21.22 -5.89
CA ALA A 451 -27.86 -20.09 -5.00
C ALA A 451 -28.82 -20.47 -3.85
N MET A 452 -28.34 -20.40 -2.61
CA MET A 452 -29.16 -20.63 -1.41
C MET A 452 -29.55 -19.31 -0.78
N ALA A 453 -30.75 -19.23 -0.19
CA ALA A 453 -31.12 -18.13 0.69
C ALA A 453 -30.17 -18.08 1.90
N THR A 454 -29.91 -16.88 2.44
CA THR A 454 -29.02 -16.56 3.59
C THR A 454 -28.43 -17.80 4.28
N PRO A 455 -27.14 -18.13 4.05
CA PRO A 455 -26.58 -19.39 4.53
C PRO A 455 -26.65 -19.48 6.06
N ALA A 456 -27.38 -20.47 6.58
CA ALA A 456 -27.27 -20.83 8.00
C ALA A 456 -25.87 -21.41 8.25
N PRO A 457 -25.19 -21.06 9.35
CA PRO A 457 -23.90 -21.65 9.69
C PRO A 457 -24.10 -23.14 10.00
N VAL A 458 -23.51 -24.01 9.19
CA VAL A 458 -23.51 -25.46 9.41
C VAL A 458 -22.09 -25.86 9.81
N LEU A 459 -21.78 -25.79 11.11
CA LEU A 459 -20.42 -25.97 11.64
C LEU A 459 -20.11 -27.41 12.08
N ASP A 460 -21.13 -28.16 12.53
CA ASP A 460 -20.96 -29.51 13.11
C ASP A 460 -20.98 -30.65 12.10
N SER A 461 -21.71 -30.48 10.99
CA SER A 461 -21.93 -31.55 10.03
C SER A 461 -21.18 -31.30 8.74
N ARG A 462 -20.36 -32.26 8.32
CA ARG A 462 -19.56 -32.19 7.09
C ARG A 462 -20.15 -33.02 5.96
N ALA A 463 -19.86 -32.61 4.73
CA ALA A 463 -20.05 -33.43 3.55
C ALA A 463 -18.95 -34.52 3.44
N SER A 464 -18.91 -35.24 2.32
CA SER A 464 -17.84 -36.21 2.04
C SER A 464 -16.45 -35.56 2.05
N SER A 465 -16.35 -34.31 1.58
CA SER A 465 -15.12 -33.52 1.66
C SER A 465 -14.82 -33.09 3.10
N PRO A 466 -13.57 -33.19 3.57
CA PRO A 466 -13.18 -32.75 4.92
C PRO A 466 -13.18 -31.21 5.07
N LEU A 467 -13.35 -30.46 3.98
CA LEU A 467 -13.34 -28.99 3.97
C LEU A 467 -14.76 -28.38 3.86
N GLN A 468 -15.79 -29.20 3.65
CA GLN A 468 -17.15 -28.74 3.34
C GLN A 468 -18.14 -29.14 4.43
N ALA A 469 -19.00 -28.20 4.78
CA ALA A 469 -20.21 -28.43 5.56
C ALA A 469 -21.23 -29.28 4.78
N ALA A 470 -22.20 -29.87 5.48
CA ALA A 470 -23.21 -30.75 4.89
C ALA A 470 -24.10 -30.07 3.83
N ASN A 471 -24.21 -28.73 3.87
CA ASN A 471 -24.90 -27.93 2.87
C ASN A 471 -24.04 -27.57 1.63
N GLY A 472 -22.78 -28.04 1.57
CA GLY A 472 -21.85 -27.78 0.48
C GLY A 472 -21.00 -26.52 0.64
N SER A 473 -21.27 -25.67 1.63
CA SER A 473 -20.45 -24.50 1.94
C SER A 473 -19.07 -24.93 2.49
N LEU A 474 -18.06 -24.09 2.29
CA LEU A 474 -16.72 -24.31 2.84
C LEU A 474 -16.66 -23.79 4.28
N PHE A 475 -16.07 -24.56 5.20
CA PHE A 475 -15.78 -24.07 6.55
C PHE A 475 -14.75 -22.94 6.51
N GLN A 476 -14.94 -21.93 7.35
CA GLN A 476 -14.08 -20.75 7.42
C GLN A 476 -13.77 -20.41 8.88
N TYR A 477 -12.52 -20.06 9.16
CA TYR A 477 -12.04 -19.68 10.48
C TYR A 477 -11.18 -18.43 10.39
N VAL A 478 -11.37 -17.53 11.35
CA VAL A 478 -10.66 -16.25 11.40
C VAL A 478 -10.34 -15.88 12.84
N ALA A 479 -9.19 -15.24 13.05
CA ALA A 479 -8.87 -14.58 14.32
C ALA A 479 -8.99 -13.07 14.13
N ASN A 480 -9.95 -12.46 14.81
CA ASN A 480 -10.06 -11.01 14.90
C ASN A 480 -9.21 -10.51 16.06
N ILE A 481 -8.58 -9.36 15.86
CA ILE A 481 -7.59 -8.78 16.77
C ILE A 481 -8.02 -7.35 17.06
N GLN A 482 -8.05 -7.00 18.34
CA GLN A 482 -8.15 -5.62 18.80
C GLN A 482 -6.91 -5.30 19.60
N THR A 483 -6.27 -4.16 19.33
CA THR A 483 -5.04 -3.79 20.03
C THR A 483 -4.84 -2.28 20.07
N PRO A 484 -4.42 -1.68 21.20
CA PRO A 484 -4.28 -0.23 21.29
C PRO A 484 -3.07 0.28 20.51
N ARG A 485 -3.32 1.14 19.52
CA ARG A 485 -2.33 1.58 18.52
C ARG A 485 -1.03 2.12 19.14
N TYR A 486 -1.15 2.90 20.21
CA TYR A 486 -0.01 3.60 20.81
C TYR A 486 0.54 2.95 22.08
N ALA A 487 0.01 1.81 22.51
CA ALA A 487 0.39 1.18 23.78
C ALA A 487 1.89 0.86 23.89
N LEU A 488 2.55 0.56 22.77
CA LEU A 488 3.96 0.17 22.74
C LEU A 488 4.91 1.30 22.29
N ASN A 489 4.40 2.53 22.14
CA ASN A 489 5.20 3.71 21.79
C ASN A 489 5.97 3.57 20.45
N GLY A 490 5.33 2.96 19.45
CA GLY A 490 5.86 2.79 18.10
C GLY A 490 5.18 1.62 17.40
N SER A 491 5.40 1.48 16.09
CA SER A 491 4.83 0.38 15.30
C SER A 491 5.23 -1.00 15.82
N TYR A 492 4.32 -1.96 15.78
CA TYR A 492 4.55 -3.32 16.26
C TYR A 492 3.78 -4.33 15.41
N TYR A 493 3.99 -5.61 15.68
CA TYR A 493 3.28 -6.70 15.02
C TYR A 493 2.56 -7.58 16.01
N VAL A 494 1.43 -8.12 15.57
CA VAL A 494 0.80 -9.31 16.14
C VAL A 494 0.94 -10.44 15.13
N PHE A 495 1.66 -11.50 15.49
CA PHE A 495 1.87 -12.67 14.64
C PHE A 495 1.03 -13.84 15.14
N LEU A 496 0.37 -14.56 14.22
CA LEU A 496 -0.35 -15.79 14.52
C LEU A 496 0.35 -16.98 13.88
N PHE A 497 0.45 -18.08 14.62
CA PHE A 497 1.17 -19.30 14.21
C PHE A 497 0.28 -20.54 14.37
N ASN A 498 0.56 -21.54 13.54
CA ASN A 498 0.02 -22.88 13.68
C ASN A 498 1.10 -23.80 14.28
N GLY A 499 1.07 -23.94 15.61
CA GLY A 499 2.16 -24.48 16.42
C GLY A 499 2.99 -23.36 17.05
N GLU A 500 4.01 -23.75 17.82
CA GLU A 500 5.00 -22.79 18.30
C GLU A 500 5.89 -22.31 17.16
N PRO A 501 6.32 -21.04 17.14
CA PRO A 501 7.38 -20.60 16.23
C PRO A 501 8.66 -21.40 16.50
N ALA A 502 9.52 -21.54 15.49
CA ALA A 502 10.79 -22.25 15.62
C ALA A 502 11.80 -21.51 16.52
N SER A 503 11.56 -20.23 16.79
CA SER A 503 12.40 -19.34 17.57
C SER A 503 11.52 -18.35 18.35
N GLU A 504 11.97 -17.93 19.53
CA GLU A 504 11.32 -16.85 20.30
C GLU A 504 11.97 -15.48 20.02
N LEU A 505 12.84 -15.38 19.00
CA LEU A 505 13.41 -14.11 18.56
C LEU A 505 12.43 -13.38 17.62
N PRO A 506 11.92 -12.19 17.98
CA PRO A 506 10.92 -11.48 17.17
C PRO A 506 11.35 -11.17 15.74
N SER A 507 12.65 -10.98 15.51
CA SER A 507 13.21 -10.73 14.18
C SER A 507 13.07 -11.90 13.20
N GLU A 508 12.84 -13.12 13.69
CA GLU A 508 12.76 -14.33 12.88
C GLU A 508 11.32 -14.76 12.56
N TRP A 509 10.35 -14.24 13.32
CA TRP A 509 8.93 -14.63 13.25
C TRP A 509 8.25 -14.37 11.90
N ILE A 510 8.58 -13.28 11.22
CA ILE A 510 7.94 -12.92 9.94
C ILE A 510 8.27 -13.91 8.81
N THR A 511 9.34 -14.68 8.96
CA THR A 511 9.78 -15.72 8.03
C THR A 511 9.59 -17.14 8.56
N ASP A 512 8.93 -17.29 9.71
CA ASP A 512 8.73 -18.59 10.34
C ASP A 512 7.81 -19.48 9.50
N ALA A 513 8.13 -20.77 9.40
CA ALA A 513 7.36 -21.72 8.60
C ALA A 513 5.97 -22.02 9.17
N HIS A 514 5.77 -21.81 10.48
CA HIS A 514 4.49 -21.97 11.15
C HIS A 514 3.63 -20.70 11.10
N LEU A 515 4.14 -19.59 10.54
CA LEU A 515 3.41 -18.33 10.45
C LEU A 515 2.12 -18.51 9.63
N ILE A 516 0.99 -18.21 10.25
CA ILE A 516 -0.31 -18.11 9.58
C ILE A 516 -0.38 -16.75 8.87
N GLY A 517 -0.10 -15.68 9.61
CA GLY A 517 -0.11 -14.32 9.11
C GLY A 517 0.12 -13.27 10.19
N PRO A 518 0.57 -12.06 9.80
CA PRO A 518 0.68 -10.93 10.71
C PRO A 518 -0.51 -9.96 10.61
N MET A 519 -0.67 -9.17 11.67
CA MET A 519 -1.25 -7.83 11.66
C MET A 519 -0.13 -6.84 12.03
N GLY A 520 0.18 -5.90 11.16
CA GLY A 520 1.05 -4.78 11.47
C GLY A 520 0.25 -3.60 12.03
N VAL A 521 0.68 -3.07 13.16
CA VAL A 521 0.12 -1.86 13.76
C VAL A 521 1.08 -0.70 13.45
N LEU A 522 0.63 0.23 12.61
CA LEU A 522 1.41 1.38 12.20
C LEU A 522 1.21 2.52 13.21
N ALA A 523 2.24 2.84 13.99
CA ALA A 523 2.14 3.82 15.06
C ALA A 523 3.40 4.70 15.13
N GLN A 524 3.22 5.93 15.59
CA GLN A 524 4.31 6.88 15.79
C GLN A 524 4.65 6.97 17.28
N ALA A 525 5.94 6.96 17.61
CA ALA A 525 6.40 7.14 18.98
C ALA A 525 5.97 8.52 19.53
N LYS A 526 5.69 8.58 20.83
CA LYS A 526 5.30 9.77 21.61
C LYS A 526 3.91 10.33 21.29
N GLN A 527 3.08 9.61 20.53
CA GLN A 527 1.64 9.85 20.51
C GLN A 527 0.99 9.18 21.74
N THR A 528 0.20 9.93 22.50
CA THR A 528 -0.31 9.54 23.83
C THR A 528 -1.82 9.29 23.87
N SER A 529 -2.49 9.16 22.71
CA SER A 529 -3.93 8.84 22.67
C SER A 529 -4.16 7.37 23.02
N HIS A 530 -4.12 7.02 24.30
CA HIS A 530 -4.17 5.62 24.77
C HIS A 530 -5.49 4.89 24.48
N ASP A 531 -6.53 5.60 24.02
CA ASP A 531 -7.87 5.04 23.84
C ASP A 531 -8.14 4.52 22.42
N LEU A 532 -7.25 4.78 21.45
CA LEU A 532 -7.44 4.32 20.08
C LEU A 532 -7.08 2.84 19.94
N ILE A 533 -8.10 2.02 19.70
CA ILE A 533 -7.98 0.58 19.47
C ILE A 533 -7.99 0.32 17.96
N ALA A 534 -6.93 -0.31 17.46
CA ALA A 534 -6.85 -0.77 16.09
C ALA A 534 -7.53 -2.15 15.95
N GLY A 535 -8.33 -2.32 14.91
CA GLY A 535 -8.97 -3.58 14.52
C GLY A 535 -8.20 -4.27 13.40
N GLY A 536 -8.04 -5.58 13.49
CA GLY A 536 -7.48 -6.40 12.43
C GLY A 536 -8.05 -7.81 12.41
N SER A 537 -7.68 -8.58 11.40
CA SER A 537 -8.17 -9.95 11.23
C SER A 537 -7.21 -10.79 10.38
N VAL A 538 -6.92 -12.00 10.84
CA VAL A 538 -6.06 -12.96 10.15
C VAL A 538 -6.87 -14.24 9.86
N PRO A 539 -7.17 -14.54 8.57
CA PRO A 539 -7.79 -15.81 8.18
C PRO A 539 -6.93 -17.01 8.56
N LEU A 540 -7.54 -18.01 9.19
CA LEU A 540 -6.89 -19.24 9.65
C LEU A 540 -7.12 -20.41 8.68
N THR A 541 -8.19 -20.34 7.87
CA THR A 541 -8.68 -21.44 7.03
C THR A 541 -7.61 -22.07 6.14
N ARG A 542 -6.73 -21.27 5.52
CA ARG A 542 -5.64 -21.77 4.65
C ARG A 542 -4.66 -22.65 5.43
N SER A 543 -4.26 -22.21 6.62
CA SER A 543 -3.34 -22.97 7.48
C SER A 543 -3.99 -24.27 7.96
N MET A 544 -5.25 -24.21 8.38
CA MET A 544 -6.01 -25.40 8.77
C MET A 544 -6.22 -26.38 7.61
N THR A 545 -6.49 -25.88 6.40
CA THR A 545 -6.59 -26.71 5.19
C THR A 545 -5.27 -27.42 4.90
N THR A 546 -4.15 -26.75 5.14
CA THR A 546 -2.81 -27.36 5.01
C THR A 546 -2.63 -28.48 6.04
N ALA A 547 -3.07 -28.28 7.28
CA ALA A 547 -3.05 -29.30 8.31
C ALA A 547 -3.93 -30.52 7.95
N VAL A 548 -5.11 -30.30 7.37
CA VAL A 548 -5.97 -31.39 6.87
C VAL A 548 -5.27 -32.19 5.77
N ASN A 549 -4.71 -31.49 4.78
CA ASN A 549 -4.01 -32.14 3.67
C ASN A 549 -2.75 -32.90 4.12
N ALA A 550 -2.09 -32.45 5.19
CA ALA A 550 -0.95 -33.13 5.81
C ALA A 550 -1.36 -34.28 6.75
N GLY A 551 -2.66 -34.47 7.02
CA GLY A 551 -3.17 -35.48 7.95
C GLY A 551 -3.05 -35.10 9.43
N GLY A 552 -2.69 -33.85 9.75
CA GLY A 552 -2.60 -33.32 11.11
C GLY A 552 -3.95 -32.88 11.70
N LEU A 553 -4.98 -32.74 10.86
CA LEU A 553 -6.36 -32.44 11.23
C LEU A 553 -7.31 -33.30 10.38
N SER A 554 -8.35 -33.90 10.97
CA SER A 554 -9.22 -34.82 10.22
C SER A 554 -10.10 -34.10 9.19
N ASP A 555 -10.65 -32.97 9.58
CA ASP A 555 -11.57 -32.14 8.82
C ASP A 555 -11.75 -30.77 9.51
N LEU A 556 -12.49 -29.88 8.87
CA LEU A 556 -12.73 -28.52 9.36
C LEU A 556 -14.08 -28.34 10.08
N SER A 557 -14.77 -29.41 10.48
CA SER A 557 -15.94 -29.28 11.36
C SER A 557 -15.53 -28.74 12.72
N GLU A 558 -16.45 -28.09 13.43
CA GLU A 558 -16.19 -27.49 14.74
C GLU A 558 -15.62 -28.52 15.74
N ALA A 559 -16.16 -29.74 15.74
CA ALA A 559 -15.74 -30.83 16.62
C ALA A 559 -14.25 -31.22 16.46
N ALA A 560 -13.68 -31.07 15.27
CA ALA A 560 -12.26 -31.32 15.01
C ALA A 560 -11.42 -30.04 15.10
N ALA A 561 -11.94 -28.94 14.58
CA ALA A 561 -11.25 -27.66 14.48
C ALA A 561 -11.01 -26.98 15.83
N VAL A 562 -12.00 -27.01 16.74
CA VAL A 562 -11.90 -26.32 18.04
C VAL A 562 -10.79 -26.92 18.91
N PRO A 563 -10.73 -28.24 19.16
CA PRO A 563 -9.60 -28.82 19.90
C PRO A 563 -8.25 -28.56 19.22
N TYR A 564 -8.20 -28.66 17.88
CA TYR A 564 -6.97 -28.43 17.13
C TYR A 564 -6.44 -27.00 17.29
N LEU A 565 -7.31 -25.98 17.14
CA LEU A 565 -6.92 -24.58 17.30
C LEU A 565 -6.62 -24.25 18.77
N LYS A 566 -7.34 -24.85 19.72
CA LYS A 566 -7.01 -24.72 21.14
C LYS A 566 -5.56 -25.16 21.41
N ASP A 567 -5.16 -26.30 20.86
CA ASP A 567 -3.84 -26.88 21.06
C ASP A 567 -2.75 -26.23 20.22
N ASN A 568 -3.04 -25.71 19.02
CA ASN A 568 -2.02 -25.28 18.06
C ASN A 568 -2.02 -23.78 17.74
N LEU A 569 -3.13 -23.05 17.88
CA LEU A 569 -3.11 -21.61 17.61
C LEU A 569 -2.28 -20.91 18.68
N ARG A 570 -1.23 -20.23 18.23
CA ARG A 570 -0.34 -19.38 19.04
C ARG A 570 -0.30 -17.99 18.47
N TRP A 571 -0.07 -17.00 19.33
CA TRP A 571 0.23 -15.65 18.91
C TRP A 571 1.36 -15.06 19.73
N ARG A 572 2.07 -14.11 19.12
CA ARG A 572 3.17 -13.34 19.72
C ARG A 572 3.06 -11.88 19.31
N VAL A 573 3.50 -10.98 20.17
CA VAL A 573 3.60 -9.55 19.87
C VAL A 573 5.06 -9.16 19.78
N ALA A 574 5.47 -8.60 18.64
CA ALA A 574 6.80 -8.04 18.45
C ALA A 574 6.73 -6.51 18.56
N GLY A 575 7.22 -5.97 19.67
CA GLY A 575 7.24 -4.52 19.92
C GLY A 575 8.22 -3.76 19.01
N PRO A 576 8.16 -2.41 19.02
CA PRO A 576 8.93 -1.55 18.10
C PRO A 576 10.45 -1.66 18.23
N ASN A 577 10.95 -2.21 19.34
CA ASN A 577 12.37 -2.40 19.59
C ASN A 577 12.79 -3.86 19.37
N GLY A 578 12.05 -4.62 18.55
CA GLY A 578 12.32 -6.03 18.28
C GLY A 578 12.32 -6.93 19.52
N THR A 579 11.54 -6.56 20.53
CA THR A 579 11.35 -7.34 21.77
C THR A 579 9.98 -8.00 21.77
N GLU A 580 9.92 -9.22 22.30
CA GLU A 580 8.65 -9.87 22.59
C GLU A 580 7.90 -9.09 23.69
N VAL A 581 6.59 -8.95 23.51
CA VAL A 581 5.68 -8.39 24.50
C VAL A 581 4.59 -9.40 24.80
N ASP A 582 4.32 -9.63 26.08
CA ASP A 582 3.22 -10.47 26.51
C ASP A 582 1.88 -9.81 26.13
N PRO A 583 1.03 -10.42 25.29
CA PRO A 583 -0.21 -9.80 24.83
C PRO A 583 -1.16 -9.39 25.96
N GLY A 584 -1.25 -10.21 27.02
CA GLY A 584 -2.09 -9.94 28.19
C GLY A 584 -1.59 -8.78 29.07
N SER A 585 -0.36 -8.30 28.86
CA SER A 585 0.15 -7.10 29.50
C SER A 585 -0.31 -5.80 28.80
N ILE A 586 -0.84 -5.91 27.59
CA ILE A 586 -1.31 -4.77 26.79
C ILE A 586 -2.79 -4.52 27.10
N VAL A 587 -3.07 -3.49 27.89
CA VAL A 587 -4.46 -3.13 28.27
C VAL A 587 -5.29 -2.80 27.03
N GLY A 588 -6.40 -3.50 26.80
CA GLY A 588 -7.25 -3.33 25.60
C GLY A 588 -6.86 -4.21 24.42
N PHE A 589 -5.85 -5.08 24.58
CA PHE A 589 -5.57 -6.14 23.61
C PHE A 589 -6.55 -7.31 23.77
N GLU A 590 -7.10 -7.78 22.65
CA GLU A 590 -7.92 -8.99 22.61
C GLU A 590 -7.78 -9.73 21.27
N ILE A 591 -7.65 -11.06 21.31
CA ILE A 591 -7.82 -11.96 20.17
C ILE A 591 -9.06 -12.82 20.39
N ALA A 592 -9.96 -12.82 19.41
CA ALA A 592 -11.16 -13.65 19.37
C ALA A 592 -11.19 -14.48 18.09
N VAL A 593 -11.52 -15.77 18.21
CA VAL A 593 -11.63 -16.68 17.06
C VAL A 593 -13.09 -16.87 16.69
N PHE A 594 -13.39 -16.82 15.40
CA PHE A 594 -14.73 -17.00 14.86
C PHE A 594 -14.74 -18.08 13.78
N ALA A 595 -15.82 -18.84 13.73
CA ALA A 595 -16.14 -19.75 12.65
C ALA A 595 -17.29 -19.21 11.78
N SER A 596 -17.26 -19.54 10.50
CA SER A 596 -18.34 -19.28 9.56
C SER A 596 -18.32 -20.37 8.47
N THR A 597 -19.26 -20.31 7.55
CA THR A 597 -19.26 -21.08 6.32
C THR A 597 -19.43 -20.13 5.13
N ALA A 598 -18.71 -20.39 4.05
CA ALA A 598 -18.81 -19.61 2.81
C ALA A 598 -19.33 -20.51 1.70
N ALA A 599 -20.52 -20.18 1.16
CA ALA A 599 -21.03 -20.83 -0.03
C ALA A 599 -20.11 -20.49 -1.21
N PRO A 600 -19.59 -21.48 -1.97
CA PRO A 600 -18.86 -21.21 -3.19
C PRO A 600 -19.70 -20.32 -4.11
N PRO A 601 -19.10 -19.34 -4.80
CA PRO A 601 -19.86 -18.48 -5.68
C PRO A 601 -20.51 -19.32 -6.81
N PRO A 602 -21.74 -19.00 -7.24
CA PRO A 602 -22.43 -19.74 -8.31
C PRO A 602 -21.64 -19.79 -9.62
N ASP A 603 -20.81 -18.77 -9.88
CA ASP A 603 -19.86 -18.75 -10.98
C ASP A 603 -18.66 -17.84 -10.67
N GLN A 604 -17.71 -17.76 -11.61
CA GLN A 604 -16.50 -16.95 -11.44
C GLN A 604 -16.74 -15.42 -11.34
N TYR A 605 -17.96 -14.92 -11.55
CA TYR A 605 -18.32 -13.50 -11.60
C TYR A 605 -19.07 -13.02 -10.36
N GLU A 606 -19.14 -13.86 -9.32
CA GLU A 606 -19.77 -13.54 -8.04
C GLU A 606 -18.78 -13.81 -6.91
N LEU A 607 -18.93 -13.07 -5.80
CA LEU A 607 -18.18 -13.31 -4.57
C LEU A 607 -18.94 -14.31 -3.69
N PRO A 608 -18.27 -15.05 -2.80
CA PRO A 608 -18.93 -16.03 -1.94
C PRO A 608 -19.89 -15.35 -0.98
N GLU A 609 -20.96 -16.06 -0.63
CA GLU A 609 -21.89 -15.65 0.43
C GLU A 609 -21.49 -16.32 1.75
N TRP A 610 -21.33 -15.51 2.79
CA TRP A 610 -20.90 -15.95 4.11
C TRP A 610 -22.09 -16.11 5.05
N SER A 611 -22.07 -17.15 5.89
CA SER A 611 -22.96 -17.25 7.04
C SER A 611 -22.53 -16.30 8.16
N ALA A 612 -23.35 -16.20 9.21
CA ALA A 612 -22.98 -15.50 10.43
C ALA A 612 -21.66 -16.04 11.00
N PHE A 613 -20.89 -15.13 11.62
CA PHE A 613 -19.65 -15.46 12.32
C PHE A 613 -19.96 -15.84 13.76
N ILE A 614 -19.64 -17.08 14.12
CA ILE A 614 -19.93 -17.68 15.42
C ILE A 614 -18.66 -17.64 16.28
N PRO A 615 -18.69 -17.03 17.48
CA PRO A 615 -17.51 -16.95 18.36
C PRO A 615 -17.16 -18.33 18.94
N LEU A 616 -15.87 -18.65 18.95
CA LEU A 616 -15.30 -19.90 19.47
C LEU A 616 -14.36 -19.62 20.66
N VAL A 617 -14.95 -19.17 21.78
CA VAL A 617 -14.23 -18.69 22.97
C VAL A 617 -13.33 -19.76 23.58
N ASP A 618 -13.68 -21.04 23.47
CA ASP A 618 -12.90 -22.16 24.02
C ASP A 618 -11.47 -22.25 23.45
N ILE A 619 -11.22 -21.63 22.29
CA ILE A 619 -9.90 -21.56 21.64
C ILE A 619 -8.99 -20.52 22.30
N THR A 620 -9.58 -19.45 22.83
CA THR A 620 -8.86 -18.25 23.31
C THR A 620 -8.87 -18.10 24.82
N VAL A 621 -9.87 -18.68 25.50
CA VAL A 621 -9.97 -18.64 26.97
C VAL A 621 -8.70 -19.18 27.62
N ASP A 622 -8.30 -18.55 28.72
CA ASP A 622 -7.08 -18.83 29.49
C ASP A 622 -5.75 -18.59 28.75
N LYS A 623 -5.77 -18.09 27.50
CA LYS A 623 -4.56 -17.65 26.78
C LYS A 623 -4.32 -16.16 27.01
N SER A 624 -3.04 -15.77 27.10
CA SER A 624 -2.65 -14.37 27.29
C SER A 624 -3.17 -13.48 26.16
N GLY A 625 -3.99 -12.46 26.50
CA GLY A 625 -4.64 -11.58 25.51
C GLY A 625 -5.77 -12.24 24.70
N GLY A 626 -6.22 -13.44 25.07
CA GLY A 626 -7.36 -14.10 24.43
C GLY A 626 -8.71 -13.63 25.00
N ALA A 627 -9.74 -13.62 24.16
CA ALA A 627 -11.11 -13.34 24.58
C ALA A 627 -11.60 -14.41 25.59
N ASN A 628 -12.17 -13.94 26.71
CA ASN A 628 -12.62 -14.78 27.83
C ASN A 628 -14.14 -14.89 27.95
N SER A 629 -14.90 -14.23 27.08
CA SER A 629 -16.36 -14.31 27.07
C SER A 629 -16.90 -14.24 25.66
N THR A 630 -18.13 -14.71 25.46
CA THR A 630 -18.84 -14.58 24.18
C THR A 630 -19.37 -13.17 23.92
N ALA A 631 -19.20 -12.22 24.85
CA ALA A 631 -19.62 -10.83 24.73
C ALA A 631 -18.43 -9.98 24.23
N ASN A 632 -18.46 -9.22 23.13
CA ASN A 632 -19.48 -8.90 22.12
C ASN A 632 -18.86 -9.09 20.71
N ALA A 633 -19.41 -10.00 19.90
CA ALA A 633 -19.59 -9.64 18.49
C ALA A 633 -20.51 -8.42 18.52
N THR A 634 -19.97 -7.23 18.18
CA THR A 634 -20.47 -5.91 18.59
C THR A 634 -21.99 -5.78 18.77
N ALA A 635 -22.40 -5.34 19.95
CA ALA A 635 -23.63 -4.60 20.10
C ALA A 635 -23.50 -3.28 19.34
N VAL A 636 -23.87 -3.24 18.05
CA VAL A 636 -24.40 -2.05 17.38
C VAL A 636 -25.45 -2.53 16.37
N ALA A 637 -26.69 -2.09 16.58
CA ALA A 637 -27.84 -2.35 15.71
C ALA A 637 -27.79 -1.51 14.44
#